data_AF-A0A6G0VHD0-F1
#
_entry.id   AF-A0A6G0VHD0-F1
#
_cell.length_a   1.000
_cell.length_b   1.000
_cell.length_c   1.000
_cell.angle_alpha   90.00
_cell.angle_beta   90.00
_cell.angle_gamma   90.00
#
_symmetry.space_group_name_H-M   'P 1'
#
loop_
_entity.id
_entity.type
_entity.pdbx_description
1 polymer ?
#
loop_
_entity_poly.entity_id
_entity_poly.type
_entity_poly.pdbx_seq_one_letter_code
_entity_poly.pdbx_strand_id
1 'polypeptide(L)'
;IGFKGFQISADKINTSCEFEFNNQKYTIRHGSVVLAAITSCTNTSNPSVMLGAGLLAKNAVEAGLSVAPYIKTSLSPGSGVVTYYLRESGVTP
;
A
#
# COMPACT_ATOMS: atom_id res chain seq x y z
N ILE A 1 13.49 -3.09 24.98
CA ILE A 1 12.79 -2.61 23.75
C ILE A 1 13.03 -1.12 23.59
N GLY A 2 13.35 -0.67 22.39
CA GLY A 2 13.53 0.75 22.07
C GLY A 2 12.93 1.05 20.69
N PHE A 3 13.06 2.28 20.20
CA PHE A 3 12.46 2.73 18.94
C PHE A 3 12.80 1.86 17.70
N LYS A 4 13.85 1.03 17.76
CA LYS A 4 14.32 0.18 16.66
C LYS A 4 14.31 -1.33 16.96
N GLY A 5 13.59 -1.80 17.99
CA GLY A 5 13.64 -3.22 18.38
C GLY A 5 12.30 -3.79 18.83
N PHE A 6 11.90 -4.92 18.26
CA PHE A 6 10.63 -5.61 18.57
C PHE A 6 10.76 -6.74 19.61
N GLN A 7 11.99 -7.06 20.08
CA GLN A 7 12.27 -8.14 21.06
C GLN A 7 11.67 -9.51 20.66
N ILE A 8 11.82 -9.87 19.40
CA ILE A 8 11.48 -11.20 18.89
C ILE A 8 12.65 -12.14 19.19
N SER A 9 12.39 -13.30 19.78
CA SER A 9 13.42 -14.30 20.05
C SER A 9 13.95 -14.92 18.75
N ALA A 10 15.21 -15.35 18.73
CA ALA A 10 15.88 -15.81 17.51
C ALA A 10 15.14 -16.98 16.81
N ASP A 11 14.54 -17.86 17.60
CA ASP A 11 13.72 -18.99 17.14
C ASP A 11 12.41 -18.56 16.45
N LYS A 12 11.90 -17.34 16.74
CA LYS A 12 10.61 -16.84 16.23
C LYS A 12 10.74 -15.87 15.06
N ILE A 13 11.94 -15.50 14.63
CA ILE A 13 12.15 -14.51 13.55
C ILE A 13 11.47 -14.94 12.24
N ASN A 14 11.40 -16.24 11.97
CA ASN A 14 10.81 -16.79 10.74
C ASN A 14 9.35 -17.24 10.92
N THR A 15 8.67 -16.82 12.00
CA THR A 15 7.27 -17.20 12.24
C THR A 15 6.39 -16.71 11.10
N SER A 16 5.52 -17.61 10.63
CA SER A 16 4.48 -17.31 9.65
C SER A 16 3.17 -17.99 10.03
N CYS A 17 2.06 -17.45 9.55
CA CYS A 17 0.72 -17.94 9.81
C CYS A 17 -0.09 -17.94 8.52
N GLU A 18 -0.83 -19.02 8.27
CA GLU A 18 -1.79 -19.10 7.18
C GLU A 18 -3.17 -18.64 7.63
N PHE A 19 -3.89 -17.96 6.75
CA PHE A 19 -5.27 -17.56 6.96
C PHE A 19 -6.04 -17.60 5.66
N GLU A 20 -7.37 -17.67 5.76
CA GLU A 20 -8.27 -17.65 4.63
C GLU A 20 -8.93 -16.27 4.50
N PHE A 21 -8.95 -15.72 3.29
CA PHE A 21 -9.63 -14.49 2.95
C PHE A 21 -10.26 -14.64 1.56
N ASN A 22 -11.56 -14.35 1.44
CA ASN A 22 -12.31 -14.55 0.19
C ASN A 22 -12.11 -15.95 -0.44
N ASN A 23 -12.18 -17.01 0.38
CA ASN A 23 -11.99 -18.41 -0.03
C ASN A 23 -10.62 -18.71 -0.65
N GLN A 24 -9.60 -17.87 -0.39
CA GLN A 24 -8.22 -18.10 -0.79
C GLN A 24 -7.32 -18.10 0.45
N LYS A 25 -6.33 -19.00 0.46
CA LYS A 25 -5.34 -19.07 1.54
C LYS A 25 -4.18 -18.12 1.27
N TYR A 26 -3.78 -17.38 2.29
CA TYR A 26 -2.64 -16.48 2.26
C TYR A 26 -1.74 -16.74 3.48
N THR A 27 -0.46 -16.37 3.36
CA THR A 27 0.51 -16.50 4.45
C THR A 27 1.00 -15.12 4.86
N ILE A 28 0.87 -14.79 6.15
CA ILE A 28 1.50 -13.62 6.76
C ILE A 28 2.76 -14.03 7.52
N ARG A 29 3.75 -13.14 7.54
CA ARG A 29 4.99 -13.28 8.30
C ARG A 29 5.39 -11.95 8.90
N HIS A 30 6.43 -11.91 9.73
CA HIS A 30 6.98 -10.65 10.21
C HIS A 30 7.34 -9.72 9.04
N GLY A 31 6.86 -8.48 9.11
CA GLY A 31 7.04 -7.48 8.04
C GLY A 31 6.00 -7.52 6.91
N SER A 32 5.06 -8.46 6.90
CA SER A 32 3.94 -8.44 5.94
C SER A 32 3.13 -7.14 6.06
N VAL A 33 2.86 -6.50 4.93
CA VAL A 33 2.00 -5.32 4.85
C VAL A 33 0.54 -5.75 4.95
N VAL A 34 -0.20 -5.15 5.89
CA VAL A 34 -1.65 -5.37 6.06
C VAL A 34 -2.46 -4.10 5.83
N LEU A 35 -1.81 -2.93 5.82
CA LEU A 35 -2.39 -1.63 5.58
C LEU A 35 -1.44 -0.80 4.72
N ALA A 36 -1.97 -0.21 3.65
CA ALA A 36 -1.23 0.71 2.79
C ALA A 36 -2.11 1.93 2.49
N ALA A 37 -1.80 3.06 3.10
CA ALA A 37 -2.60 4.28 3.00
C ALA A 37 -1.77 5.42 2.41
N ILE A 38 -2.24 6.01 1.31
CA ILE A 38 -1.73 7.27 0.79
C ILE A 38 -2.56 8.40 1.43
N THR A 39 -1.96 9.04 2.43
CA THR A 39 -2.58 10.06 3.29
C THR A 39 -1.55 11.17 3.63
N SER A 40 -1.91 12.08 4.55
CA SER A 40 -1.17 13.29 4.97
C SER A 40 -1.25 14.45 3.98
N CYS A 41 -1.52 15.64 4.52
CA CYS A 41 -1.63 16.88 3.76
C CYS A 41 -0.35 17.22 3.00
N THR A 42 0.83 16.91 3.56
CA THR A 42 2.12 17.24 2.93
C THR A 42 2.33 16.49 1.63
N ASN A 43 2.04 15.18 1.61
CA ASN A 43 2.25 14.36 0.42
C ASN A 43 1.07 14.44 -0.53
N THR A 44 -0.15 14.42 0.00
CA THR A 44 -1.36 14.41 -0.81
C THR A 44 -1.72 15.78 -1.39
N SER A 45 -0.98 16.84 -1.08
CA SER A 45 -1.09 18.14 -1.78
C SER A 45 -0.02 18.35 -2.85
N ASN A 46 0.99 17.47 -2.92
CA ASN A 46 2.09 17.60 -3.87
C ASN A 46 1.76 16.82 -5.17
N PRO A 47 1.52 17.53 -6.31
CA PRO A 47 1.12 16.88 -7.56
C PRO A 47 2.15 15.91 -8.10
N SER A 48 3.43 16.25 -8.01
CA SER A 48 4.50 15.46 -8.61
C SER A 48 4.57 14.06 -8.00
N VAL A 49 4.45 13.94 -6.68
CA VAL A 49 4.51 12.62 -6.00
C VAL A 49 3.22 11.82 -6.18
N MET A 50 2.06 12.48 -6.21
CA MET A 50 0.77 11.82 -6.42
C MET A 50 0.63 11.29 -7.84
N LEU A 51 1.03 12.07 -8.85
CA LEU A 51 1.11 11.62 -10.24
C LEU A 51 2.15 10.51 -10.41
N GLY A 52 3.31 10.62 -9.76
CA GLY A 52 4.32 9.57 -9.76
C GLY A 52 3.79 8.25 -9.21
N ALA A 53 3.02 8.28 -8.12
CA ALA A 53 2.35 7.10 -7.57
C ALA A 53 1.31 6.51 -8.54
N GLY A 54 0.53 7.37 -9.22
CA GLY A 54 -0.43 6.94 -10.23
C GLY A 54 0.22 6.29 -11.45
N LEU A 55 1.30 6.89 -11.98
CA LEU A 55 2.06 6.34 -13.10
C LEU A 55 2.72 5.00 -12.74
N LEU A 56 3.25 4.88 -11.53
CA LEU A 56 3.77 3.61 -11.02
C LEU A 56 2.67 2.54 -10.97
N ALA A 57 1.49 2.90 -10.46
CA ALA A 57 0.35 1.99 -10.41
C ALA A 57 -0.10 1.57 -11.82
N LYS A 58 -0.17 2.50 -12.77
CA LYS A 58 -0.47 2.20 -14.18
C LYS A 58 0.51 1.19 -14.77
N ASN A 59 1.81 1.45 -14.64
CA ASN A 59 2.85 0.55 -15.15
C ASN A 59 2.78 -0.84 -14.48
N ALA A 60 2.48 -0.90 -13.18
CA ALA A 60 2.33 -2.16 -12.47
C ALA A 60 1.13 -2.97 -12.99
N VAL A 61 -0.01 -2.32 -13.23
CA VAL A 61 -1.20 -2.95 -13.82
C VAL A 61 -0.93 -3.43 -15.24
N GLU A 62 -0.28 -2.61 -16.07
CA GLU A 62 0.13 -2.97 -17.44
C GLU A 62 1.12 -4.15 -17.45
N ALA A 63 1.94 -4.29 -16.41
CA ALA A 63 2.83 -5.44 -16.20
C ALA A 63 2.12 -6.66 -15.58
N GLY A 64 0.81 -6.62 -15.33
CA GLY A 64 0.02 -7.72 -14.77
C GLY A 64 0.17 -7.91 -13.25
N LEU A 65 0.72 -6.92 -12.54
CA LEU A 65 0.83 -6.96 -11.08
C LEU A 65 -0.49 -6.56 -10.42
N SER A 66 -0.73 -7.10 -9.23
CA SER A 66 -1.88 -6.79 -8.39
C SER A 66 -1.51 -6.76 -6.91
N VAL A 67 -2.32 -6.08 -6.11
CA VAL A 67 -2.19 -6.04 -4.65
C VAL A 67 -2.97 -7.22 -4.06
N ALA A 68 -2.39 -7.90 -3.07
CA ALA A 68 -3.08 -9.00 -2.40
C ALA A 68 -4.39 -8.50 -1.76
N PRO A 69 -5.54 -9.16 -1.99
CA PRO A 69 -6.86 -8.65 -1.61
C PRO A 69 -7.07 -8.40 -0.10
N TYR A 70 -6.30 -9.08 0.75
CA TYR A 70 -6.38 -8.90 2.21
C TYR A 70 -5.74 -7.59 2.70
N ILE A 71 -4.97 -6.90 1.85
CA ILE A 71 -4.30 -5.65 2.22
C ILE A 71 -5.34 -4.53 2.20
N LYS A 72 -5.51 -3.85 3.34
CA LYS A 72 -6.40 -2.69 3.43
C LYS A 72 -5.74 -1.47 2.80
N THR A 73 -6.08 -1.18 1.55
CA THR A 73 -5.61 0.01 0.83
C THR A 73 -6.54 1.20 1.03
N SER A 74 -5.99 2.41 1.11
CA SER A 74 -6.78 3.64 1.09
C SER A 74 -6.03 4.81 0.46
N LEU A 75 -6.79 5.71 -0.17
CA LEU A 75 -6.30 6.94 -0.77
C LEU A 75 -7.17 8.09 -0.28
N SER A 76 -6.55 9.05 0.43
CA SER A 76 -7.21 10.25 0.96
C SER A 76 -6.60 11.50 0.33
N PRO A 77 -7.13 11.99 -0.81
CA PRO A 77 -6.63 13.22 -1.44
C PRO A 77 -6.75 14.41 -0.48
N GLY A 78 -5.68 15.20 -0.35
CA GLY A 78 -5.61 16.33 0.58
C GLY A 78 -6.35 17.58 0.09
N SER A 79 -6.75 17.61 -1.18
CA SER A 79 -7.54 18.69 -1.77
C SER A 79 -8.29 18.20 -3.02
N GLY A 80 -9.34 18.93 -3.45
CA GLY A 80 -10.05 18.63 -4.69
C GLY A 80 -9.19 18.75 -5.95
N VAL A 81 -8.15 19.61 -5.92
CA VAL A 81 -7.18 19.76 -7.02
C VAL A 81 -6.43 18.45 -7.28
N VAL A 82 -6.21 17.67 -6.23
CA VAL A 82 -5.50 16.39 -6.32
C VAL A 82 -6.31 15.34 -7.04
N THR A 83 -7.59 15.24 -6.68
CA THR A 83 -8.54 14.41 -7.40
C THR A 83 -8.65 14.83 -8.87
N TYR A 84 -8.59 16.13 -9.16
CA TYR A 84 -8.67 16.64 -10.53
C TYR A 84 -7.49 16.18 -11.39
N TYR A 85 -6.23 16.45 -11.00
CA TYR A 85 -5.10 16.05 -11.86
C TYR A 85 -4.91 14.53 -11.94
N LEU A 86 -5.29 13.76 -10.92
CA LEU A 86 -5.25 12.29 -10.99
C LEU A 86 -6.24 11.73 -12.03
N ARG A 87 -7.36 12.41 -12.26
CA ARG A 87 -8.33 12.08 -13.32
C ARG A 87 -7.82 12.51 -14.69
N GLU A 88 -7.42 13.77 -14.82
CA GLU A 88 -6.95 14.33 -16.11
C GLU A 88 -5.70 13.61 -16.65
N SER A 89 -4.84 13.08 -15.77
CA SER A 89 -3.67 12.30 -16.17
C SER A 89 -3.97 10.84 -16.54
N GLY A 90 -5.21 10.37 -16.40
CA GLY A 90 -5.61 9.00 -16.74
C GLY A 90 -4.94 7.94 -15.87
N VAL A 91 -4.52 8.29 -14.65
CA VAL A 91 -3.92 7.38 -13.66
C VAL A 91 -4.89 6.96 -12.56
N THR A 92 -6.12 7.47 -12.62
CA THR A 92 -7.28 6.91 -11.91
C THR A 92 -8.15 6.16 -12.91
N PRO A 93 -8.74 5.02 -12.54
CA PRO A 93 -9.64 4.26 -13.41
C PRO A 93 -10.84 5.07 -13.91
#